data_AF-A0A6G8NM17-F1
#
_entry.id   AF-A0A6G8NM17-F1
#
_cell.length_a   1.000
_cell.length_b   1.000
_cell.length_c   1.000
_cell.angle_alpha   90.00
_cell.angle_beta   90.00
_cell.angle_gamma   90.00
#
_symmetry.space_group_name_H-M   'P 1'
#
loop_
_entity.id
_entity.type
_entity.pdbx_description
1 polymer ?
#
loop_
_entity_poly.entity_id
_entity_poly.type
_entity_poly.pdbx_seq_one_letter_code
_entity_poly.pdbx_strand_id
1 'polypeptide(L)'
;MNRKVEIHVVDSLDSVTPDEWNRLAGDNPFVRHEFLTALQDTGCAVARTGWRPHFLLLKRDDKLTGAMPLYLKKHSRGEYVLLCRMKELDLLNE
;
A
#
# COMPACT_ATOMS: atom_id res chain seq x y z
N MET A 1 -26.40 11.37 -6.42
CA MET A 1 -25.34 10.77 -7.27
C MET A 1 -24.75 9.57 -6.54
N ASN A 2 -24.75 8.38 -7.16
CA ASN A 2 -24.01 7.23 -6.62
C ASN A 2 -22.55 7.35 -7.06
N ARG A 3 -21.61 7.52 -6.14
CA ARG A 3 -20.17 7.44 -6.45
C ARG A 3 -19.78 5.97 -6.59
N LYS A 4 -18.99 5.65 -7.62
CA LYS A 4 -18.49 4.29 -7.82
C LYS A 4 -17.33 4.08 -6.86
N VAL A 5 -17.42 3.05 -6.02
CA VAL A 5 -16.37 2.69 -5.06
C VAL A 5 -15.88 1.29 -5.38
N GLU A 6 -14.58 1.13 -5.57
CA GLU A 6 -13.93 -0.14 -5.86
C GLU A 6 -12.75 -0.38 -4.91
N ILE A 7 -12.57 -1.63 -4.50
CA ILE A 7 -11.40 -2.08 -3.73
C ILE A 7 -10.66 -3.09 -4.59
N HIS A 8 -9.36 -2.82 -4.82
CA HIS A 8 -8.46 -3.71 -5.54
C HIS A 8 -7.42 -4.26 -4.59
N VAL A 9 -7.06 -5.54 -4.76
CA VAL A 9 -5.94 -6.18 -4.06
C VAL A 9 -4.88 -6.50 -5.10
N VAL A 10 -3.72 -5.87 -4.99
CA VAL A 10 -2.59 -6.07 -5.90
C VAL A 10 -1.37 -6.55 -5.11
N ASP A 11 -0.49 -7.32 -5.73
CA ASP A 11 0.74 -7.82 -5.11
C ASP A 11 1.98 -6.97 -5.42
N SER A 12 1.89 -6.05 -6.38
CA SER A 12 2.90 -5.03 -6.68
C SER A 12 2.29 -3.63 -6.79
N LEU A 13 3.15 -2.61 -6.78
CA LEU A 13 2.75 -1.21 -6.98
C LEU A 13 2.84 -0.75 -8.45
N ASP A 14 3.11 -1.65 -9.40
CA ASP A 14 3.38 -1.29 -10.81
C ASP A 14 2.21 -0.59 -11.50
N SER A 15 0.99 -0.78 -10.98
CA SER A 15 -0.24 -0.17 -11.48
C SER A 15 -0.58 1.18 -10.84
N VAL A 16 0.25 1.69 -9.94
CA VAL A 16 0.04 2.94 -9.20
C VAL A 16 1.27 3.82 -9.34
N THR A 17 1.09 5.08 -9.75
CA THR A 17 2.24 5.98 -9.87
C THR A 17 2.76 6.39 -8.47
N PRO A 18 4.07 6.71 -8.32
CA PRO A 18 4.62 7.21 -7.06
C PRO A 18 3.87 8.44 -6.54
N ASP A 19 3.48 9.37 -7.42
CA ASP A 19 2.74 10.58 -7.04
C ASP A 19 1.34 10.27 -6.51
N GLU A 20 0.63 9.31 -7.11
CA GLU A 20 -0.69 8.90 -6.63
C GLU A 20 -0.63 8.27 -5.26
N TRP A 21 0.35 7.38 -5.05
CA TRP A 21 0.55 6.71 -3.78
C TRP A 21 1.06 7.67 -2.70
N ASN A 22 2.09 8.47 -2.99
CA ASN A 22 2.76 9.31 -2.01
C ASN A 22 1.84 10.43 -1.46
N ARG A 23 0.82 10.83 -2.21
CA ARG A 23 -0.24 11.72 -1.71
C ARG A 23 -0.97 11.15 -0.50
N LEU A 24 -1.14 9.82 -0.44
CA LEU A 24 -1.76 9.10 0.68
C LEU A 24 -0.76 8.83 1.82
N ALA A 25 0.51 8.61 1.48
CA ALA A 25 1.57 8.33 2.45
C ALA A 25 1.84 9.51 3.40
N GLY A 26 1.71 10.75 2.91
CA GLY A 26 2.12 11.95 3.63
C GLY A 26 3.60 11.89 4.02
N ASP A 27 3.94 12.34 5.22
CA ASP A 27 5.34 12.45 5.67
C ASP A 27 5.94 11.16 6.24
N ASN A 28 5.25 10.00 6.14
CA ASN A 28 5.79 8.75 6.68
C ASN A 28 6.66 8.05 5.63
N PRO A 29 8.01 8.02 5.77
CA PRO A 29 8.91 7.45 4.77
C PRO A 29 8.71 5.94 4.59
N PHE A 30 8.26 5.23 5.62
CA PHE A 30 8.12 3.77 5.60
C PHE A 30 6.87 3.26 4.88
N VAL A 31 5.99 4.15 4.46
CA VAL A 31 4.84 3.82 3.60
C VAL A 31 4.89 4.57 2.29
N ARG A 32 6.02 5.22 1.96
CA ARG A 32 6.20 5.83 0.63
C ARG A 32 6.38 4.78 -0.44
N HIS A 33 6.02 5.14 -1.67
CA HIS A 33 6.13 4.26 -2.83
C HIS A 33 7.56 3.74 -2.96
N GLU A 34 8.56 4.62 -2.88
CA GLU A 34 9.97 4.25 -3.09
C GLU A 34 10.46 3.23 -2.06
N PHE A 35 10.05 3.38 -0.79
CA PHE A 35 10.41 2.44 0.27
C PHE A 35 9.77 1.07 0.05
N LEU A 36 8.47 1.04 -0.28
CA LEU A 36 7.73 -0.21 -0.51
C LEU A 36 8.21 -0.95 -1.76
N THR A 37 8.59 -0.23 -2.82
CA THR A 37 9.24 -0.80 -4.00
C THR A 37 10.62 -1.35 -3.65
N ALA A 38 11.43 -0.60 -2.90
CA ALA A 38 12.76 -1.07 -2.49
C ALA A 38 12.72 -2.37 -1.66
N LEU A 39 11.70 -2.57 -0.81
CA LEU A 39 11.51 -3.82 -0.07
C LEU A 39 11.32 -5.04 -0.99
N GLN A 40 10.72 -4.84 -2.16
CA GLN A 40 10.49 -5.87 -3.17
C GLN A 40 11.74 -6.09 -4.02
N ASP A 41 12.37 -5.01 -4.50
CA ASP A 41 13.53 -5.06 -5.40
C ASP A 41 14.76 -5.69 -4.72
N THR A 42 15.02 -5.29 -3.46
CA THR A 42 16.07 -5.94 -2.63
C THR A 42 15.66 -7.35 -2.21
N GLY A 43 14.36 -7.60 -2.23
CA GLY A 43 13.69 -8.81 -1.81
C GLY A 43 13.90 -9.19 -0.34
N CYS A 44 13.98 -8.17 0.51
CA CYS A 44 13.91 -8.32 1.96
C CYS A 44 12.52 -8.82 2.40
N ALA A 45 11.44 -8.34 1.76
CA ALA A 45 10.06 -8.66 2.13
C ALA A 45 9.28 -9.29 0.96
N VAL A 46 9.76 -10.43 0.46
CA VAL A 46 9.18 -11.15 -0.68
C VAL A 46 8.91 -12.62 -0.38
N ALA A 47 8.19 -13.31 -1.27
CA ALA A 47 7.64 -14.64 -0.99
C ALA A 47 8.71 -15.65 -0.52
N ARG A 48 9.93 -15.54 -1.05
CA ARG A 48 11.08 -16.39 -0.68
C ARG A 48 11.52 -16.23 0.78
N THR A 49 11.32 -15.05 1.39
CA THR A 49 11.64 -14.78 2.80
C THR A 49 10.45 -15.03 3.73
N GLY A 50 9.37 -15.63 3.20
CA GLY A 50 8.14 -15.93 3.94
C GLY A 50 7.16 -14.76 4.03
N TRP A 51 7.45 -13.65 3.34
CA TRP A 51 6.67 -12.42 3.30
C TRP A 51 5.97 -12.26 1.96
N ARG A 52 4.69 -11.87 1.90
CA ARG A 52 4.03 -11.60 0.62
C ARG A 52 3.34 -10.24 0.64
N PRO A 53 3.78 -9.27 -0.19
CA PRO A 53 3.10 -7.99 -0.29
C PRO A 53 1.68 -8.19 -0.82
N HIS A 54 0.73 -7.46 -0.23
CA HIS A 54 -0.63 -7.28 -0.70
C HIS A 54 -0.97 -5.80 -0.45
N PHE A 55 -1.15 -5.02 -1.49
CA PHE A 55 -1.57 -3.63 -1.39
C PHE A 55 -3.07 -3.55 -1.64
N LEU A 56 -3.81 -3.04 -0.66
CA LEU A 56 -5.22 -2.70 -0.85
C LEU A 56 -5.31 -1.29 -1.42
N LEU A 57 -6.05 -1.12 -2.50
CA LEU A 57 -6.28 0.16 -3.16
C LEU A 57 -7.78 0.46 -3.14
N LEU A 58 -8.15 1.60 -2.59
CA LEU A 58 -9.51 2.14 -2.64
C LEU A 58 -9.59 3.17 -3.76
N LYS A 59 -10.41 2.89 -4.76
CA LYS A 59 -10.71 3.82 -5.85
C LYS A 59 -12.12 4.37 -5.72
N ARG A 60 -12.27 5.69 -5.82
CA ARG A 60 -13.57 6.38 -5.94
C ARG A 60 -13.57 7.11 -7.27
N ASP A 61 -14.52 6.77 -8.14
CA ASP A 61 -14.63 7.35 -9.49
C ASP A 61 -13.27 7.27 -10.24
N ASP A 62 -12.67 6.07 -10.25
CA ASP A 62 -11.34 5.73 -10.79
C ASP A 62 -10.12 6.43 -10.17
N LYS A 63 -10.32 7.38 -9.25
CA LYS A 63 -9.25 8.04 -8.49
C LYS A 63 -8.84 7.22 -7.27
N LEU A 64 -7.54 7.06 -7.04
CA LEU A 64 -7.02 6.45 -5.82
C LEU A 64 -7.26 7.38 -4.61
N THR A 65 -8.08 6.94 -3.65
CA THR A 65 -8.46 7.73 -2.46
C THR A 65 -8.08 7.09 -1.14
N GLY A 66 -7.60 5.85 -1.17
CA GLY A 66 -7.07 5.14 -0.02
C GLY A 66 -6.12 4.05 -0.46
N ALA A 67 -5.10 3.78 0.35
CA ALA A 67 -4.16 2.70 0.11
C ALA A 67 -3.67 2.10 1.43
N MET A 68 -3.39 0.80 1.42
CA MET A 68 -2.88 0.10 2.59
C MET A 68 -1.86 -0.96 2.17
N PRO A 69 -0.58 -0.80 2.54
CA PRO A 69 0.39 -1.87 2.39
C PRO A 69 0.15 -2.95 3.45
N LEU A 70 -0.04 -4.19 3.02
CA LEU A 70 -0.11 -5.37 3.88
C LEU A 70 0.98 -6.36 3.48
N TYR A 71 1.51 -7.07 4.48
CA TYR A 71 2.50 -8.11 4.25
C TYR A 71 2.05 -9.38 4.96
N LEU A 72 1.68 -10.39 4.18
CA LEU A 72 1.29 -11.69 4.71
C LEU A 72 2.54 -12.49 5.06
N LYS A 73 2.65 -12.93 6.32
CA LYS A 73 3.74 -13.77 6.79
C LYS A 73 3.31 -15.23 6.85
N LYS A 74 4.08 -16.14 6.26
CA LYS A 74 3.77 -17.59 6.25
C LYS A 74 4.26 -18.36 7.48
N HIS A 75 5.17 -17.81 8.28
CA HIS A 75 5.74 -18.49 9.45
C HIS A 75 6.12 -17.49 10.55
N SER A 76 6.15 -17.90 11.81
CA SER A 76 6.40 -17.01 12.95
C SER A 76 7.88 -16.59 13.14
N ARG A 77 8.87 -17.27 12.52
CA ARG A 77 10.31 -16.97 12.70
C ARG A 77 10.64 -15.48 12.45
N GLY A 78 11.27 -14.82 13.43
CA GLY A 78 11.69 -13.40 13.39
C GLY A 78 10.57 -12.42 13.75
N GLU A 79 10.47 -12.01 15.02
CA GLU A 79 9.36 -11.19 15.54
C GLU A 79 9.72 -9.71 15.62
N TYR A 80 9.65 -8.99 14.50
CA TYR A 80 9.45 -7.53 14.48
C TYR A 80 8.71 -7.18 13.18
N VAL A 81 7.47 -6.74 13.29
CA VAL A 81 6.62 -6.40 12.13
C VAL A 81 5.81 -5.16 12.46
N LEU A 82 6.33 -4.02 12.04
CA LEU A 82 5.63 -2.75 12.06
C LEU A 82 5.34 -2.39 10.61
N LEU A 83 4.08 -2.20 10.27
CA LEU A 83 3.57 -1.22 9.29
C LEU A 83 2.09 -1.50 9.03
N CYS A 84 1.22 -0.80 9.75
CA CYS A 84 -0.16 -0.63 9.35
C CYS A 84 -0.58 0.81 9.67
N ARG A 85 -0.81 1.62 8.64
CA ARG A 85 -1.49 2.92 8.76
C ARG A 85 -2.42 3.06 7.56
N MET A 86 -3.72 3.10 7.83
CA MET A 86 -4.72 3.51 6.86
C MET A 86 -4.86 5.04 6.97
N LYS A 87 -4.68 5.76 5.87
CA LYS A 87 -5.10 7.16 5.75
C LYS A 87 -6.13 7.23 4.64
N GLU A 88 -7.33 7.66 5.00
CA GLU A 88 -8.31 8.13 4.02
C GLU A 88 -7.92 9.58 3.66
N LEU A 89 -7.83 9.89 2.37
CA LEU A 89 -7.79 11.29 1.94
C LEU A 89 -9.20 11.84 2.13
N ASP A 90 -9.38 12.74 3.10
CA ASP A 90 -10.58 13.56 3.23
C ASP A 90 -10.77 14.37 1.94
N LEU A 91 -11.59 13.85 1.02
CA LEU A 91 -12.04 14.55 -0.18
C LEU A 91 -13.27 15.42 0.11
N LEU A 92 -13.35 15.95 1.33
CA LEU A 92 -14.36 16.90 1.77
C LEU A 92 -13.67 18.15 2.30
N ASN A 93 -13.26 19.02 1.37
CA ASN A 93 -13.31 20.50 1.45
C ASN A 93 -12.42 21.10 0.36
N GLU A 94 -12.96 21.14 -0.86
CA GLU A 94 -13.19 22.31 -1.74
C GLU A 94 -13.72 21.80 -3.09
#